data_AF-K0PPK2-F1
#
_entry.id   AF-K0PPK2-F1
#
_cell.length_a   1.000
_cell.length_b   1.000
_cell.length_c   1.000
_cell.angle_alpha   90.00
_cell.angle_beta   90.00
_cell.angle_gamma   90.00
#
_symmetry.space_group_name_H-M   'P 1'
#
loop_
_entity.id
_entity.type
_entity.pdbx_description
1 polymer ?
#
loop_
_entity_poly.entity_id
_entity_poly.type
_entity_poly.pdbx_seq_one_letter_code
_entity_poly.pdbx_strand_id
1 'polypeptide(L)'
;MSGQAGKSTADLGNVGEEKAMELLPREKDKLVIFTAGLLAERRKARGLKLNYPEAIAYISAAILEGAREGRTVADLMSYGATLLERGEVMEGVPEMIHDIQVEATFPDGTKLVTVHNPIP
;
A
#
# COMPACT_ATOMS: atom_id res chain seq x y z
N MET A 1 59.03 -32.09 -11.47
CA MET A 1 58.48 -30.72 -11.46
C MET A 1 57.74 -30.57 -12.78
N SER A 2 56.43 -30.43 -12.90
CA SER A 2 55.36 -29.83 -12.09
C SER A 2 54.06 -30.53 -12.57
N GLY A 3 53.18 -31.08 -11.73
CA GLY A 3 52.27 -30.36 -10.84
C GLY A 3 50.85 -30.44 -11.41
N GLN A 4 50.10 -31.50 -11.07
CA GLN A 4 48.63 -31.52 -11.14
C GLN A 4 48.05 -30.45 -10.20
N ALA A 5 46.94 -29.82 -10.59
CA ALA A 5 45.71 -29.62 -9.79
C ALA A 5 44.96 -28.34 -10.21
N GLY A 6 43.62 -28.44 -10.30
CA GLY A 6 42.75 -27.28 -10.44
C GLY A 6 41.41 -27.56 -11.10
N LYS A 7 40.61 -28.50 -10.58
CA LYS A 7 39.14 -28.42 -10.74
C LYS A 7 38.67 -27.07 -10.18
N SER A 8 37.69 -26.47 -10.85
CA SER A 8 36.65 -25.58 -10.31
C SER A 8 36.59 -24.22 -11.01
N THR A 9 35.73 -24.14 -12.00
CA THR A 9 34.63 -23.20 -11.92
C THR A 9 33.38 -24.00 -12.25
N ALA A 10 32.52 -24.20 -11.25
CA ALA A 10 31.15 -24.57 -11.53
C ALA A 10 30.62 -23.50 -12.50
N ASP A 11 30.20 -23.95 -13.67
CA ASP A 11 29.22 -23.25 -14.48
C ASP A 11 28.02 -23.02 -13.55
N LEU A 12 28.00 -21.85 -12.89
CA LEU A 12 26.83 -21.33 -12.21
C LEU A 12 25.89 -20.97 -13.34
N GLY A 13 25.24 -22.03 -13.86
CA GLY A 13 24.27 -21.96 -14.92
C GLY A 13 23.35 -20.80 -14.62
N ASN A 14 23.22 -19.96 -15.64
CA ASN A 14 22.24 -18.90 -15.79
C ASN A 14 21.03 -19.19 -14.90
N VAL A 15 21.00 -18.56 -13.71
CA VAL A 15 19.83 -18.57 -12.85
C VAL A 15 18.81 -17.82 -13.67
N GLY A 16 17.94 -18.58 -14.34
CA GLY A 16 17.16 -18.13 -15.48
C GLY A 16 16.53 -16.80 -15.18
N GLU A 17 16.57 -15.88 -16.16
CA GLU A 17 15.94 -14.56 -16.15
C GLU A 17 14.73 -14.57 -15.23
N GLU A 18 14.95 -14.14 -13.98
CA GLU A 18 13.86 -13.95 -13.04
C GLU A 18 13.05 -12.84 -13.72
N LYS A 19 11.89 -13.19 -14.28
CA LYS A 19 10.92 -12.18 -14.70
C LYS A 19 10.52 -11.44 -13.44
N ALA A 20 11.30 -10.42 -13.11
CA ALA A 20 10.95 -9.44 -12.10
C ALA A 20 9.55 -8.95 -12.44
N MET A 21 8.77 -8.59 -11.42
CA MET A 21 7.39 -8.10 -11.59
C MET A 21 7.26 -6.82 -12.45
N GLU A 22 8.32 -6.38 -13.13
CA GLU A 22 8.44 -5.20 -14.00
C GLU A 22 7.75 -3.95 -13.42
N LEU A 23 7.88 -3.79 -12.10
CA LEU A 23 7.19 -2.73 -11.37
C LEU A 23 7.76 -1.36 -11.72
N LEU A 24 6.89 -0.49 -12.22
CA LEU A 24 7.14 0.93 -12.36
C LEU A 24 7.38 1.56 -10.97
N PRO A 25 8.14 2.67 -10.87
CA PRO A 25 8.35 3.35 -9.59
C PRO A 25 7.06 3.63 -8.82
N ARG A 26 6.03 4.12 -9.50
CA ARG A 26 4.68 4.36 -8.93
C ARG A 26 4.00 3.11 -8.38
N GLU A 27 4.28 1.93 -8.95
CA GLU A 27 3.72 0.66 -8.47
C GLU A 27 4.44 0.20 -7.21
N LYS A 28 5.75 0.47 -7.12
CA LYS A 28 6.52 0.26 -5.88
C LYS A 28 6.04 1.19 -4.76
N ASP A 29 5.73 2.44 -5.07
CA ASP A 29 5.17 3.39 -4.09
C ASP A 29 3.84 2.89 -3.51
N LYS A 30 2.97 2.29 -4.34
CA LYS A 30 1.73 1.64 -3.88
C LYS A 30 1.98 0.46 -2.94
N LEU A 31 3.05 -0.31 -3.15
CA LEU A 31 3.44 -1.38 -2.22
C LEU A 31 3.91 -0.84 -0.87
N VAL A 32 4.58 0.33 -0.85
CA VAL A 32 4.93 1.01 0.39
C VAL A 32 3.67 1.46 1.14
N ILE A 33 2.69 2.04 0.44
CA ILE A 33 1.38 2.40 1.01
C ILE A 33 0.70 1.18 1.62
N PHE A 34 0.62 0.07 0.88
CA PHE A 34 0.02 -1.17 1.37
C PHE A 34 0.73 -1.68 2.62
N THR A 35 2.06 -1.68 2.63
CA THR A 35 2.85 -2.13 3.79
C THR A 35 2.60 -1.25 5.02
N ALA A 36 2.54 0.08 4.84
CA ALA A 36 2.21 1.01 5.91
C ALA A 36 0.75 0.82 6.40
N GLY A 37 -0.20 0.59 5.50
CA GLY A 37 -1.59 0.30 5.83
C GLY A 37 -1.74 -0.98 6.64
N LEU A 38 -1.04 -2.06 6.27
CA LEU A 38 -1.01 -3.32 7.02
C LEU A 38 -0.38 -3.14 8.41
N LEU A 39 0.66 -2.32 8.54
CA LEU A 39 1.24 -1.97 9.84
C LEU A 39 0.24 -1.21 10.71
N ALA A 40 -0.48 -0.23 10.14
CA ALA A 40 -1.52 0.53 10.81
C ALA A 40 -2.68 -0.37 11.25
N GLU A 41 -3.19 -1.23 10.37
CA GLU A 41 -4.23 -2.21 10.68
C GLU A 41 -3.85 -3.08 11.88
N ARG A 42 -2.62 -3.62 11.89
CA ARG A 42 -2.13 -4.43 13.02
C ARG A 42 -2.02 -3.65 14.33
N ARG A 43 -1.71 -2.34 14.28
CA ARG A 43 -1.67 -1.47 15.46
C ARG A 43 -3.10 -1.20 15.97
N LYS A 44 -4.02 -0.86 15.08
CA LYS A 44 -5.45 -0.70 15.36
C LYS A 44 -6.06 -1.95 15.99
N ALA A 45 -5.74 -3.13 15.46
CA ALA A 45 -6.20 -4.42 15.99
C ALA A 45 -5.70 -4.72 17.42
N ARG A 46 -4.61 -4.07 17.87
CA ARG A 46 -4.13 -4.11 19.26
C ARG A 46 -4.72 -3.01 20.15
N GLY A 47 -5.66 -2.22 19.63
CA GLY A 47 -6.28 -1.10 20.34
C GLY A 47 -5.43 0.17 20.40
N LEU A 48 -4.38 0.29 19.59
CA LEU A 48 -3.60 1.52 19.50
C LEU A 48 -4.33 2.53 18.63
N LYS A 49 -4.43 3.77 19.13
CA LYS A 49 -4.90 4.91 18.34
C LYS A 49 -3.90 5.24 17.25
N LEU A 50 -4.36 5.33 16.01
CA LEU A 50 -3.49 5.62 14.87
C LEU A 50 -3.05 7.09 14.87
N ASN A 51 -1.80 7.33 14.50
CA ASN A 51 -1.32 8.68 14.22
C ASN A 51 -1.66 9.13 12.78
N TYR A 52 -1.27 10.35 12.42
CA TYR A 52 -1.53 10.94 11.10
C TYR A 52 -1.11 10.05 9.90
N PRO A 53 0.16 9.62 9.76
CA PRO A 53 0.55 8.81 8.60
C PRO A 53 -0.09 7.41 8.61
N GLU A 54 -0.36 6.84 9.78
CA GLU A 54 -1.05 5.54 9.91
C GLU A 54 -2.50 5.62 9.44
N ALA A 55 -3.23 6.68 9.81
CA ALA A 55 -4.60 6.90 9.36
C ALA A 55 -4.68 7.04 7.83
N ILE A 56 -3.79 7.85 7.24
CA ILE A 56 -3.69 8.01 5.78
C ILE A 56 -3.39 6.67 5.11
N ALA A 57 -2.38 5.94 5.60
CA ALA A 57 -1.99 4.67 5.00
C ALA A 57 -3.10 3.62 5.09
N TYR A 58 -3.81 3.56 6.22
CA TYR A 58 -4.91 2.63 6.45
C TYR A 58 -6.05 2.84 5.45
N ILE A 59 -6.53 4.08 5.33
CA ILE A 59 -7.60 4.43 4.38
C ILE A 59 -7.12 4.26 2.94
N SER A 60 -5.89 4.67 2.62
CA SER A 60 -5.36 4.57 1.26
C SER A 60 -5.23 3.12 0.79
N ALA A 61 -4.77 2.22 1.65
CA ALA A 61 -4.69 0.79 1.35
C ALA A 61 -6.09 0.20 1.06
N ALA A 62 -7.11 0.56 1.85
CA ALA A 62 -8.48 0.12 1.62
C ALA A 62 -9.07 0.63 0.30
N ILE A 63 -8.72 1.85 -0.12
CA ILE A 63 -9.11 2.38 -1.44
C ILE A 63 -8.45 1.59 -2.57
N LEU A 64 -7.16 1.28 -2.46
CA LEU A 64 -6.44 0.49 -3.46
C LEU A 64 -7.05 -0.90 -3.62
N GLU A 65 -7.38 -1.59 -2.53
CA GLU A 65 -8.02 -2.90 -2.56
C GLU A 65 -9.45 -2.82 -3.12
N GLY A 66 -10.24 -1.84 -2.70
CA GLY A 66 -11.60 -1.66 -3.23
C GLY A 66 -11.63 -1.36 -4.74
N ALA A 67 -10.65 -0.62 -5.26
CA ALA A 67 -10.49 -0.44 -6.70
C ALA A 67 -10.15 -1.76 -7.40
N ARG A 68 -9.28 -2.58 -6.78
CA ARG A 68 -8.92 -3.91 -7.29
C ARG A 68 -10.08 -4.89 -7.30
N GLU A 69 -11.01 -4.76 -6.35
CA GLU A 69 -12.28 -5.50 -6.26
C GLU A 69 -13.32 -5.04 -7.29
N GLY A 70 -13.04 -3.95 -8.03
CA GLY A 70 -13.92 -3.44 -9.07
C GLY A 70 -15.04 -2.52 -8.56
N ARG A 71 -14.91 -1.98 -7.35
CA ARG A 71 -15.83 -0.94 -6.85
C ARG A 71 -15.71 0.33 -7.69
N THR A 72 -16.74 1.16 -7.71
CA THR A 72 -16.69 2.42 -8.46
C THR A 72 -15.90 3.49 -7.69
N VAL A 73 -15.41 4.51 -8.41
CA VAL A 73 -14.78 5.69 -7.78
C VAL A 73 -15.72 6.32 -6.76
N ALA A 74 -16.99 6.51 -7.11
CA ALA A 74 -17.99 7.11 -6.23
C ALA A 74 -18.20 6.28 -4.95
N ASP A 75 -18.26 4.96 -5.07
CA ASP A 75 -18.41 4.08 -3.90
C ASP A 75 -17.20 4.18 -2.95
N LEU A 76 -15.98 4.34 -3.50
CA LEU A 76 -14.76 4.46 -2.71
C LEU A 76 -14.60 5.83 -2.06
N MET A 77 -15.10 6.90 -2.69
CA MET A 77 -15.16 8.23 -2.09
C MET A 77 -15.96 8.21 -0.79
N SER A 78 -17.11 7.54 -0.79
CA SER A 78 -17.95 7.42 0.42
C SER A 78 -17.41 6.40 1.41
N TYR A 79 -16.95 5.24 0.93
CA TYR A 79 -16.44 4.18 1.79
C TYR A 79 -15.19 4.57 2.56
N GLY A 80 -14.28 5.33 1.97
CA GLY A 80 -13.07 5.77 2.68
C GLY A 80 -13.37 6.56 3.96
N ALA A 81 -14.53 7.24 4.02
CA ALA A 81 -14.99 8.01 5.17
C ALA A 81 -15.72 7.18 6.24
N THR A 82 -15.82 5.85 6.07
CA THR A 82 -16.45 4.95 7.05
C THR A 82 -15.43 4.06 7.77
N LEU A 83 -14.14 4.20 7.47
CA LEU A 83 -13.10 3.25 7.87
C LEU A 83 -12.50 3.53 9.25
N LEU A 84 -12.50 4.80 9.66
CA LEU A 84 -11.94 5.24 10.92
C LEU A 84 -12.90 6.18 11.63
N GLU A 85 -13.12 5.92 12.91
CA GLU A 85 -13.81 6.85 13.80
C GLU A 85 -12.80 7.68 14.62
N ARG A 86 -13.24 8.83 15.14
CA ARG A 86 -12.40 9.71 16.01
C ARG A 86 -11.79 8.98 17.21
N GLY A 87 -12.47 7.96 17.73
CA GLY A 87 -11.99 7.14 18.84
C GLY A 87 -10.76 6.27 18.49
N GLU A 88 -10.53 6.02 17.21
CA GLU A 88 -9.52 5.08 16.70
C GLU A 88 -8.22 5.79 16.28
N VAL A 89 -8.18 7.12 16.36
CA VAL A 89 -7.03 7.96 16.01
C VAL A 89 -6.62 8.85 17.18
N MET A 90 -5.38 9.35 17.12
CA MET A 90 -4.87 10.31 18.09
C MET A 90 -5.61 11.65 18.01
N GLU A 91 -5.58 12.42 19.09
CA GLU A 91 -6.18 13.76 19.15
C GLU A 91 -5.60 14.67 18.06
N GLY A 92 -6.47 15.47 17.42
CA GLY A 92 -6.11 16.40 16.34
C GLY A 92 -5.96 15.75 14.96
N VAL A 93 -5.83 14.42 14.87
CA VAL A 93 -5.69 13.73 13.56
C VAL A 93 -6.90 13.94 12.65
N PRO A 94 -8.17 13.88 13.10
CA PRO A 94 -9.32 14.14 12.23
C PRO A 94 -9.29 15.55 11.62
N GLU A 95 -8.87 16.55 12.40
CA GLU A 95 -8.78 17.94 11.96
C GLU A 95 -7.63 18.19 10.98
N MET A 96 -6.57 17.36 11.03
CA MET A 96 -5.42 17.46 10.13
C MET A 96 -5.66 16.85 8.75
N ILE A 97 -6.62 15.93 8.61
CA ILE A 97 -6.86 15.17 7.37
C ILE A 97 -8.18 15.63 6.75
N HIS A 98 -8.13 16.69 5.94
CA HIS A 98 -9.31 17.20 5.22
C HIS A 98 -9.69 16.34 4.02
N ASP A 99 -8.69 15.80 3.33
CA ASP A 99 -8.88 14.86 2.24
C ASP A 99 -7.73 13.86 2.15
N ILE A 100 -8.04 12.72 1.54
CA ILE A 100 -7.06 11.74 1.11
C ILE A 100 -7.27 11.51 -0.38
N GLN A 101 -6.18 11.62 -1.15
CA GLN A 101 -6.16 11.42 -2.59
C GLN A 101 -5.31 10.21 -2.94
N VAL A 102 -5.89 9.24 -3.67
CA VAL A 102 -5.21 8.00 -4.06
C VAL A 102 -5.46 7.71 -5.53
N GLU A 103 -4.38 7.56 -6.30
CA GLU A 103 -4.47 7.01 -7.65
C GLU A 103 -4.55 5.48 -7.59
N ALA A 104 -5.74 4.93 -7.87
CA ALA A 104 -5.99 3.50 -7.84
C ALA A 104 -6.22 2.94 -9.26
N THR A 105 -5.84 1.69 -9.47
CA THR A 105 -6.00 1.00 -10.75
C THR A 105 -7.31 0.21 -10.73
N PHE A 106 -8.30 0.67 -11.49
CA PHE A 106 -9.61 0.03 -11.65
C PHE A 106 -9.59 -0.91 -12.87
N PRO A 107 -10.61 -1.78 -13.05
CA PRO A 107 -10.74 -2.61 -14.24
C PRO A 107 -10.72 -1.84 -15.56
N ASP A 108 -11.13 -0.56 -15.54
CA ASP A 108 -11.18 0.33 -16.70
C ASP A 108 -10.06 1.40 -16.72
N GLY A 109 -9.05 1.25 -15.87
CA GLY A 109 -7.84 2.09 -15.88
C GLY A 109 -7.57 2.82 -14.57
N THR A 110 -6.48 3.59 -14.54
CA THR A 110 -6.08 4.35 -13.35
C THR A 110 -6.93 5.60 -13.19
N LYS A 111 -7.46 5.82 -11.98
CA LYS A 111 -8.27 6.99 -11.64
C LYS A 111 -7.88 7.53 -10.26
N LEU A 112 -8.08 8.83 -10.06
CA LEU A 112 -7.92 9.48 -8.77
C LEU A 112 -9.20 9.31 -7.95
N VAL A 113 -9.07 8.84 -6.72
CA VAL A 113 -10.13 8.82 -5.71
C VAL A 113 -9.81 9.88 -4.68
N THR A 114 -10.78 10.75 -4.37
CA THR A 114 -10.67 11.75 -3.31
C THR A 114 -11.71 11.48 -2.24
N VAL A 115 -11.26 11.16 -1.03
CA VAL A 115 -12.12 10.99 0.13
C VAL A 115 -12.07 12.27 0.94
N HIS A 116 -13.20 12.97 1.05
CA HIS A 116 -13.32 14.18 1.84
C HIS A 116 -13.73 13.86 3.27
N ASN A 117 -13.12 14.55 4.24
CA ASN A 117 -13.33 14.37 5.68
C ASN A 117 -13.38 12.88 6.07
N PRO A 118 -12.30 12.12 5.80
CA PRO A 118 -12.30 10.67 5.95
C PRO A 118 -12.50 10.16 7.39
N ILE A 119 -12.43 11.06 8.38
CA ILE A 119 -12.62 10.75 9.80
C ILE A 119 -13.64 11.75 10.36
N PRO A 120 -14.95 11.46 10.28
CA PRO A 120 -16.01 12.39 10.63
C PRO A 120 -16.06 12.73 12.13
#